data_AF-A0A2C9KSB0-F1
#
_entry.id   AF-A0A2C9KSB0-F1
#
_cell.length_a   1.000
_cell.length_b   1.000
_cell.length_c   1.000
_cell.angle_alpha   90.00
_cell.angle_beta   90.00
_cell.angle_gamma   90.00
#
_symmetry.space_group_name_H-M   'P 1'
#
loop_
_entity.id
_entity.type
_entity.pdbx_description
1 polymer ?
#
loop_
_entity_poly.entity_id
_entity_poly.type
_entity_poly.pdbx_seq_one_letter_code
_entity_poly.pdbx_strand_id
1 'polypeptide(L)'
;MTLCVKIAGQGCLQKDAKCEQLAEFEIPAALEVGQKVSYIGTPERDAEEFCVYLVNKQGDVALSVQVDFQKNIVTLDYKRSDASARSHQLTFDDTSLPFSRGIPFKLGIEVLKDEYKLSVTGQHLAYLNHRVKPTTVTTMKVKGDVKTKELRLG
;
A
#
# COMPACT_ATOMS: atom_id res chain seq x y z
N MET A 1 -37.15 -14.33 -44.82
CA MET A 1 -36.05 -15.28 -45.09
C MET A 1 -34.87 -14.87 -44.25
N THR A 2 -34.41 -15.80 -43.43
CA THR A 2 -33.22 -15.75 -42.58
C THR A 2 -31.95 -15.49 -43.40
N LEU A 3 -31.01 -14.69 -42.88
CA LEU A 3 -29.62 -15.13 -42.80
C LEU A 3 -28.86 -14.38 -41.69
N CYS A 4 -28.65 -15.08 -40.58
CA CYS A 4 -27.58 -14.77 -39.63
C CYS A 4 -26.23 -15.02 -40.30
N VAL A 5 -25.29 -14.08 -40.16
CA VAL A 5 -23.87 -14.37 -40.31
C VAL A 5 -23.23 -14.11 -38.94
N LYS A 6 -22.95 -15.20 -38.22
CA LYS A 6 -22.01 -15.22 -37.10
C LYS A 6 -20.62 -15.03 -37.68
N ILE A 7 -19.91 -14.00 -37.25
CA ILE A 7 -18.45 -14.01 -37.28
C ILE A 7 -17.99 -14.10 -35.82
N ALA A 8 -17.56 -15.31 -35.45
CA ALA A 8 -16.76 -15.54 -34.27
C ALA A 8 -15.33 -15.14 -34.61
N GLY A 9 -14.70 -14.30 -33.79
CA GLY A 9 -13.31 -13.92 -34.04
C GLY A 9 -12.84 -12.85 -33.09
N GLN A 10 -12.23 -13.31 -32.00
CA GLN A 10 -11.36 -12.55 -31.11
C GLN A 10 -12.09 -11.52 -30.25
N GLY A 11 -12.41 -11.97 -29.03
CA GLY A 11 -12.90 -11.11 -27.98
C GLY A 11 -12.04 -9.88 -27.85
N CYS A 12 -12.71 -8.75 -27.67
CA CYS A 12 -12.10 -7.61 -27.03
C CYS A 12 -11.59 -8.11 -25.67
N LEU A 13 -10.32 -8.53 -25.61
CA LEU A 13 -9.54 -8.28 -24.42
C LEU A 13 -9.45 -6.75 -24.37
N GLN A 14 -10.49 -6.15 -23.81
CA GLN A 14 -10.30 -4.92 -23.06
C GLN A 14 -9.19 -5.28 -22.08
N LYS A 15 -7.98 -4.89 -22.45
CA LYS A 15 -6.90 -4.74 -21.49
C LYS A 15 -7.44 -3.63 -20.61
N ASP A 16 -8.14 -4.02 -19.55
CA ASP A 16 -8.66 -3.09 -18.56
C ASP A 16 -7.50 -2.16 -18.24
N ALA A 17 -7.73 -0.86 -18.43
CA ALA A 17 -6.73 0.17 -18.23
C ALA A 17 -6.14 -0.05 -16.83
N LYS A 18 -4.93 -0.64 -16.77
CA LYS A 18 -4.26 -1.01 -15.52
C LYS A 18 -4.24 0.25 -14.69
N CYS A 19 -5.03 0.25 -13.62
CA CYS A 19 -5.37 1.48 -12.94
C CYS A 19 -4.10 1.96 -12.25
N GLU A 20 -3.42 2.97 -12.80
CA GLU A 20 -2.47 3.79 -12.05
C GLU A 20 -3.24 4.62 -11.00
N GLN A 21 -4.10 3.96 -10.22
CA GLN A 21 -5.02 4.61 -9.30
C GLN A 21 -4.19 5.11 -8.14
N LEU A 22 -4.03 6.43 -8.07
CA LEU A 22 -3.57 7.11 -6.89
C LEU A 22 -4.80 7.44 -6.05
N ALA A 23 -5.01 6.71 -4.97
CA ALA A 23 -5.98 7.08 -3.95
C ALA A 23 -5.27 7.90 -2.87
N GLU A 24 -5.87 9.01 -2.46
CA GLU A 24 -5.35 9.86 -1.39
C GLU A 24 -6.39 9.99 -0.26
N PHE A 25 -5.92 9.85 0.98
CA PHE A 25 -6.74 9.96 2.18
C PHE A 25 -6.13 11.01 3.09
N GLU A 26 -6.93 12.00 3.47
CA GLU A 26 -6.53 12.96 4.50
C GLU A 26 -6.53 12.30 5.87
N ILE A 27 -5.49 12.60 6.65
CA ILE A 27 -5.38 12.24 8.05
C ILE A 27 -5.70 13.52 8.84
N PRO A 28 -6.91 13.63 9.40
CA PRO A 28 -7.44 14.88 9.96
C PRO A 28 -6.80 15.31 11.28
N ALA A 29 -6.06 14.41 11.94
CA ALA A 29 -5.37 14.68 13.20
C ALA A 29 -3.90 14.26 13.12
N ALA A 30 -3.04 14.96 13.85
CA ALA A 30 -1.63 14.61 13.96
C ALA A 30 -1.50 13.19 14.54
N LEU A 31 -0.62 12.37 13.95
CA LEU A 31 -0.35 11.02 14.46
C LEU A 31 0.60 11.10 15.67
N GLU A 32 0.05 10.94 16.87
CA GLU A 32 0.75 10.93 18.14
C GLU A 32 1.06 9.50 18.62
N VAL A 33 1.96 9.39 19.61
CA VAL A 33 2.32 8.09 20.21
C VAL A 33 1.07 7.39 20.76
N GLY A 34 0.91 6.13 20.40
CA GLY A 34 -0.24 5.28 20.75
C GLY A 34 -1.37 5.30 19.71
N GLN A 35 -1.35 6.23 18.75
CA GLN A 35 -2.36 6.28 17.69
C GLN A 35 -2.04 5.31 16.56
N LYS A 36 -3.10 4.89 15.88
CA LYS A 36 -3.03 3.95 14.76
C LYS A 36 -3.81 4.45 13.56
N VAL A 37 -3.16 4.40 12.40
CA VAL A 37 -3.83 4.50 11.11
C VAL A 37 -3.86 3.13 10.45
N SER A 38 -5.01 2.73 9.92
CA SER A 38 -5.18 1.45 9.25
C SER A 38 -5.74 1.63 7.84
N TYR A 39 -5.14 0.94 6.89
CA TYR A 39 -5.61 0.85 5.51
C TYR A 39 -6.22 -0.53 5.25
N ILE A 40 -7.42 -0.55 4.65
CA ILE A 40 -8.06 -1.77 4.17
C ILE A 40 -8.07 -1.73 2.64
N GLY A 41 -7.39 -2.71 2.05
CA GLY A 41 -7.25 -2.87 0.61
C GLY A 41 -7.52 -4.30 0.17
N THR A 42 -7.65 -4.50 -1.13
CA THR A 42 -7.69 -5.83 -1.75
C THR A 42 -6.82 -5.79 -3.00
N PRO A 43 -5.64 -6.45 -3.00
CA PRO A 43 -4.80 -6.52 -4.18
C PRO A 43 -5.57 -7.14 -5.33
N GLU A 44 -5.31 -6.69 -6.55
CA GLU A 44 -5.93 -7.29 -7.73
C GLU A 44 -5.50 -8.74 -7.93
N ARG A 45 -6.26 -9.51 -8.72
CA ARG A 45 -6.01 -10.95 -8.88
C ARG A 45 -4.73 -11.24 -9.66
N ASP A 46 -4.32 -10.30 -10.49
CA ASP A 46 -3.12 -10.27 -11.33
C ASP A 46 -2.12 -9.21 -10.88
N ALA A 47 -2.25 -8.71 -9.63
CA ALA A 47 -1.39 -7.66 -9.10
C ALA A 47 0.10 -8.01 -9.21
N GLU A 48 0.88 -7.07 -9.74
CA GLU A 48 2.34 -7.16 -9.77
C GLU A 48 2.91 -6.46 -8.56
N GLU A 49 2.45 -5.22 -8.30
CA GLU A 49 2.89 -4.44 -7.15
C GLU A 49 1.84 -3.41 -6.69
N PHE A 50 1.96 -3.00 -5.44
CA PHE A 50 1.32 -1.78 -4.95
C PHE A 50 2.16 -1.11 -3.86
N CYS A 51 1.87 0.17 -3.63
CA CYS A 51 2.55 0.99 -2.64
C CYS A 51 1.55 1.74 -1.75
N VAL A 52 1.85 1.81 -0.46
CA VAL A 52 1.19 2.70 0.51
C VAL A 52 2.22 3.68 1.06
N TYR A 53 1.90 4.96 1.07
CA TYR A 53 2.75 6.05 1.53
C TYR A 53 2.08 6.83 2.65
N LEU A 54 2.84 7.19 3.68
CA LEU A 54 2.51 8.27 4.60
C LEU A 54 3.35 9.48 4.26
N VAL A 55 2.71 10.61 3.99
CA VAL A 55 3.38 11.85 3.56
C VAL A 55 2.95 13.05 4.39
N ASN A 56 3.86 14.00 4.57
CA ASN A 56 3.57 15.31 5.15
C ASN A 56 3.22 16.34 4.06
N LYS A 57 2.82 17.55 4.48
CA LYS A 57 2.49 18.66 3.56
C LYS A 57 3.67 19.13 2.71
N GLN A 58 4.90 18.88 3.15
CA GLN A 58 6.13 19.23 2.43
C GLN A 58 6.48 18.21 1.34
N GLY A 59 5.77 17.07 1.29
CA GLY A 59 6.04 15.99 0.35
C GLY A 59 7.11 14.99 0.82
N ASP A 60 7.59 15.10 2.07
CA ASP A 60 8.45 14.06 2.65
C ASP A 60 7.64 12.79 2.88
N VAL A 61 8.24 11.65 2.57
CA VAL A 61 7.67 10.32 2.81
C VAL A 61 8.15 9.82 4.17
N ALA A 62 7.25 9.82 5.14
CA ALA A 62 7.52 9.33 6.48
C ALA A 62 7.64 7.80 6.55
N LEU A 63 6.87 7.12 5.70
CA LEU A 63 6.86 5.69 5.53
C LEU A 63 6.35 5.37 4.13
N SER A 64 7.00 4.41 3.47
CA SER A 64 6.48 3.73 2.29
C SER A 64 6.50 2.23 2.53
N VAL A 65 5.45 1.54 2.08
CA VAL A 65 5.32 0.10 2.09
C VAL A 65 5.05 -0.33 0.65
N GLN A 66 6.04 -0.89 -0.01
CA GLN A 66 5.91 -1.43 -1.36
C GLN A 66 5.86 -2.96 -1.28
N VAL A 67 4.86 -3.56 -1.90
CA VAL A 67 4.72 -5.01 -2.02
C VAL A 67 4.94 -5.40 -3.47
N ASP A 68 5.96 -6.21 -3.72
CA ASP A 68 6.27 -6.83 -5.02
C ASP A 68 5.86 -8.30 -4.95
N PHE A 69 4.75 -8.65 -5.61
CA PHE A 69 4.23 -10.02 -5.60
C PHE A 69 4.90 -10.95 -6.61
N GLN A 70 5.77 -10.43 -7.49
CA GLN A 70 6.56 -11.27 -8.39
C GLN A 70 7.81 -11.79 -7.67
N LYS A 71 8.37 -10.98 -6.77
CA LYS A 71 9.56 -11.31 -5.98
C LYS A 71 9.25 -11.75 -4.54
N ASN A 72 8.00 -11.63 -4.10
CA ASN A 72 7.56 -11.80 -2.71
C ASN A 72 8.38 -10.95 -1.74
N ILE A 73 8.58 -9.68 -2.09
CA ILE A 73 9.35 -8.73 -1.29
C ILE A 73 8.42 -7.63 -0.78
N VAL A 74 8.57 -7.30 0.50
CA VAL A 74 8.06 -6.05 1.06
C VAL A 74 9.23 -5.11 1.31
N THR A 75 9.21 -3.95 0.66
CA THR A 75 10.22 -2.89 0.83
C THR A 75 9.64 -1.77 1.68
N LEU A 76 10.35 -1.40 2.74
CA LEU A 76 10.00 -0.36 3.69
C LEU A 76 11.01 0.77 3.61
N ASP A 77 10.58 1.94 3.15
CA ASP A 77 11.47 3.09 3.00
C ASP A 77 10.93 4.34 3.69
N TYR A 78 11.83 5.29 3.96
CA TYR A 78 11.49 6.70 4.15
C TYR A 78 12.28 7.53 3.14
N LYS A 79 11.76 8.70 2.78
CA LYS A 79 12.43 9.66 1.91
C LYS A 79 12.22 11.07 2.42
N ARG A 80 13.30 11.73 2.80
CA ARG A 80 13.30 13.16 3.18
C ARG A 80 13.70 14.02 1.99
N SER A 81 13.25 15.26 1.99
CA SER A 81 13.62 16.33 1.05
C SER A 81 15.13 16.61 1.00
N ASP A 82 15.86 16.32 2.08
CA ASP A 82 17.33 16.38 2.15
C ASP A 82 18.05 15.20 1.45
N ALA A 83 17.33 14.39 0.69
CA ALA A 83 17.79 13.19 -0.03
C ALA A 83 18.29 12.04 0.87
N SER A 84 18.11 12.12 2.20
CA SER A 84 18.30 10.95 3.04
C SER A 84 17.17 9.94 2.78
N ALA A 85 17.57 8.75 2.36
CA ALA A 85 16.70 7.60 2.18
C ALA A 85 17.39 6.37 2.75
N ARG A 86 16.62 5.50 3.39
CA ARG A 86 17.06 4.15 3.73
C ARG A 86 15.93 3.21 3.44
N SER A 87 16.30 2.08 2.85
CA SER A 87 15.39 1.01 2.53
C SER A 87 15.65 -0.20 3.41
N HIS A 88 14.58 -0.88 3.81
CA HIS A 88 14.64 -2.17 4.46
C HIS A 88 13.78 -3.16 3.67
N GLN A 89 14.40 -4.22 3.16
CA GLN A 89 13.72 -5.24 2.38
C GLN A 89 13.46 -6.48 3.23
N LEU A 90 12.22 -6.96 3.18
CA LEU A 90 11.76 -8.19 3.79
C LEU A 90 11.41 -9.16 2.67
N THR A 91 12.14 -10.27 2.58
CA THR A 91 11.91 -11.32 1.58
C THR A 91 11.11 -12.46 2.22
N PHE A 92 10.09 -12.92 1.51
CA PHE A 92 9.21 -14.00 1.95
C PHE A 92 9.28 -15.17 0.96
N ASP A 93 8.98 -16.37 1.44
CA ASP A 93 8.68 -17.49 0.55
C ASP A 93 7.24 -17.36 0.00
N ASP A 94 6.88 -18.21 -0.96
CA ASP A 94 5.57 -18.20 -1.63
C ASP A 94 4.37 -18.36 -0.67
N THR A 95 4.60 -18.83 0.56
CA THR A 95 3.55 -19.14 1.53
C THR A 95 3.50 -18.19 2.73
N SER A 96 4.52 -17.37 2.92
CA SER A 96 4.70 -16.51 4.10
C SER A 96 4.50 -15.02 3.81
N LEU A 97 4.34 -14.64 2.54
CA LEU A 97 4.00 -13.26 2.19
C LEU A 97 2.64 -12.90 2.83
N PRO A 98 2.56 -11.88 3.69
CA PRO A 98 1.35 -11.56 4.43
C PRO A 98 0.29 -10.84 3.58
N PHE A 99 0.51 -10.74 2.28
CA PHE A 99 -0.41 -10.20 1.28
C PHE A 99 -0.71 -11.27 0.24
N SER A 100 -1.96 -11.37 -0.17
CA SER A 100 -2.37 -12.34 -1.21
C SER A 100 -3.25 -11.67 -2.25
N ARG A 101 -3.00 -11.98 -3.52
CA ARG A 101 -3.77 -11.48 -4.67
C ARG A 101 -5.25 -11.82 -4.50
N GLY A 102 -6.12 -10.83 -4.71
CA GLY A 102 -7.58 -10.99 -4.59
C GLY A 102 -8.13 -11.13 -3.17
N ILE A 103 -7.29 -11.18 -2.12
CA ILE A 103 -7.71 -11.35 -0.73
C ILE A 103 -7.60 -10.00 0.01
N PRO A 104 -8.64 -9.54 0.72
CA PRO A 104 -8.56 -8.32 1.51
C PRO A 104 -7.54 -8.43 2.64
N PHE A 105 -6.82 -7.33 2.91
CA PHE A 105 -5.92 -7.22 4.06
C PHE A 105 -6.22 -5.94 4.85
N LYS A 106 -5.71 -5.90 6.08
CA LYS A 106 -5.66 -4.68 6.91
C LYS A 106 -4.22 -4.37 7.26
N LEU A 107 -3.65 -3.31 6.66
CA LEU A 107 -2.35 -2.77 7.05
C LEU A 107 -2.56 -1.82 8.23
N GLY A 108 -2.04 -2.16 9.39
CA GLY A 108 -2.04 -1.31 10.57
C GLY A 108 -0.68 -0.67 10.80
N ILE A 109 -0.67 0.65 10.97
CA ILE A 109 0.52 1.46 11.23
C ILE A 109 0.30 2.17 12.56
N GLU A 110 0.95 1.68 13.60
CA GLU A 110 0.86 2.21 14.96
C GLU A 110 2.09 3.07 15.26
N VAL A 111 1.88 4.27 15.80
CA VAL A 111 2.96 5.17 16.19
C VAL A 111 3.44 4.81 17.59
N LEU A 112 4.63 4.25 17.70
CA LEU A 112 5.32 4.10 18.98
C LEU A 112 6.24 5.31 19.20
N LYS A 113 6.87 5.36 20.38
CA LYS A 113 7.73 6.48 20.78
C LYS A 113 8.85 6.75 19.76
N ASP A 114 9.52 5.70 19.31
CA ASP A 114 10.75 5.80 18.50
C ASP A 114 10.57 5.29 17.05
N GLU A 115 9.48 4.57 16.78
CA GLU A 115 9.26 3.86 15.52
C GLU A 115 7.78 3.67 15.16
N TYR A 116 7.50 3.36 13.91
CA TYR A 116 6.25 2.77 13.48
C TYR A 116 6.28 1.26 13.72
N LYS A 117 5.20 0.71 14.27
CA LYS A 117 4.93 -0.73 14.27
C LYS A 117 3.97 -1.07 13.15
N LEU A 118 4.43 -1.93 12.24
CA LEU A 118 3.64 -2.37 11.09
C LEU A 118 3.02 -3.74 11.38
N SER A 119 1.77 -3.92 10.93
CA SER A 119 1.05 -5.17 11.02
C SER A 119 0.16 -5.40 9.80
N VAL A 120 0.01 -6.64 9.38
CA VAL A 120 -0.90 -7.03 8.28
C VAL A 120 -1.88 -8.06 8.82
N THR A 121 -3.17 -7.74 8.73
CA THR A 121 -4.27 -8.59 9.23
C THR A 121 -4.08 -8.99 10.70
N GLY A 122 -3.49 -8.08 11.49
CA GLY A 122 -3.23 -8.26 12.93
C GLY A 122 -1.92 -8.95 13.27
N GLN A 123 -1.21 -9.53 12.31
CA GLN A 123 0.11 -10.11 12.52
C GLN A 123 1.19 -9.05 12.38
N HIS A 124 2.23 -9.10 13.21
CA HIS A 124 3.36 -8.18 13.14
C HIS A 124 4.14 -8.39 11.84
N LEU A 125 4.50 -7.29 11.17
CA LEU A 125 5.33 -7.29 9.97
C LEU A 125 6.76 -6.85 10.29
N ALA A 126 6.91 -5.62 10.80
CA ALA A 126 8.20 -5.02 11.09
C ALA A 126 8.05 -3.76 11.96
N TYR A 127 9.20 -3.22 12.38
CA TYR A 127 9.31 -1.89 12.93
C TYR A 127 10.13 -0.97 12.00
N LEU A 128 9.79 0.32 11.98
CA LEU A 128 10.53 1.34 11.22
C LEU A 128 10.73 2.61 12.05
N ASN A 129 11.98 2.91 12.40
CA ASN A 129 12.35 4.11 13.16
C ASN A 129 11.85 5.41 12.52
N HIS A 130 11.40 6.35 13.36
CA HIS A 130 10.96 7.66 12.92
C HIS A 130 12.11 8.46 12.31
N ARG A 131 11.91 8.90 11.07
CA ARG A 131 12.86 9.77 10.34
C ARG A 131 12.22 11.08 9.89
N VAL A 132 10.91 11.02 9.65
CA VAL A 132 10.02 12.17 9.56
C VAL A 132 9.11 12.11 10.79
N LYS A 133 8.83 13.25 11.41
CA LYS A 133 8.00 13.30 12.62
C LYS A 133 6.59 12.82 12.29
N PRO A 134 6.04 11.79 12.98
CA PRO A 134 4.69 11.28 12.71
C PRO A 134 3.61 12.36 12.79
N THR A 135 3.76 13.31 13.72
CA THR A 135 2.83 14.43 13.90
C THR A 135 2.76 15.40 12.71
N THR A 136 3.70 15.32 11.76
CA THR A 136 3.68 16.11 10.52
C THR A 136 3.00 15.40 9.35
N VAL A 137 2.72 14.10 9.48
CA VAL A 137 2.03 13.32 8.45
C VAL A 137 0.59 13.79 8.34
N THR A 138 0.14 14.06 7.12
CA THR A 138 -1.20 14.59 6.85
C THR A 138 -1.98 13.77 5.84
N THR A 139 -1.31 12.88 5.11
CA THR A 139 -1.95 12.19 3.99
C THR A 139 -1.41 10.77 3.88
N MET A 140 -2.32 9.83 3.62
CA MET A 140 -1.96 8.51 3.13
C MET A 140 -2.22 8.46 1.62
N LYS A 141 -1.23 8.03 0.84
CA LYS A 141 -1.38 7.79 -0.59
C LYS A 141 -1.25 6.31 -0.89
N VAL A 142 -2.06 5.80 -1.82
CA VAL A 142 -2.01 4.41 -2.27
C VAL A 142 -1.92 4.39 -3.78
N LYS A 143 -0.97 3.62 -4.33
CA LYS A 143 -0.74 3.49 -5.78
C LYS A 143 -0.57 2.02 -6.16
N GLY A 144 -0.99 1.67 -7.37
CA GLY A 144 -0.70 0.37 -8.00
C GLY A 144 -1.88 -0.58 -7.95
N ASP A 145 -1.60 -1.88 -8.05
CA ASP A 145 -2.59 -2.93 -8.30
C ASP A 145 -3.35 -3.34 -7.01
N VAL A 146 -4.00 -2.37 -6.38
CA VAL A 146 -4.79 -2.58 -5.14
C VAL A 146 -6.07 -1.76 -5.16
N LYS A 147 -7.19 -2.44 -4.94
CA LYS A 147 -8.49 -1.79 -4.77
C LYS A 147 -8.59 -1.23 -3.37
N THR A 148 -8.77 0.08 -3.29
CA THR A 148 -8.97 0.76 -2.02
C THR A 148 -10.39 0.56 -1.50
N LYS A 149 -10.50 0.27 -0.20
CA LYS A 149 -11.79 0.24 0.49
C LYS A 149 -11.93 1.38 1.50
N GLU A 150 -11.00 1.52 2.43
CA GLU A 150 -11.22 2.38 3.59
C GLU A 150 -9.91 2.76 4.31
N LEU A 151 -9.88 3.98 4.85
CA LEU A 151 -8.92 4.42 5.86
C LEU A 151 -9.63 4.48 7.23
N ARG A 152 -9.02 3.88 8.27
CA ARG A 152 -9.51 3.93 9.65
C ARG A 152 -8.47 4.55 10.58
N LEU A 153 -8.92 5.43 11.47
CA LEU A 153 -8.14 6.01 12.54
C LEU A 153 -8.61 5.40 13.87
N GLY A 154 -7.69 5.08 14.76
CA GLY A 154 -8.02 4.52 16.07
C GLY A 154 -6.85 4.54 17.03
#